data_AF-A0A3D4WZG6-F1
#
_entry.id   AF-A0A3D4WZG6-F1
#
_cell.length_a   1.000
_cell.length_b   1.000
_cell.length_c   1.000
_cell.angle_alpha   90.00
_cell.angle_beta   90.00
_cell.angle_gamma   90.00
#
_symmetry.space_group_name_H-M   'P 1'
#
loop_
_entity.id
_entity.type
_entity.pdbx_description
1 polymer ?
#
loop_
_entity_poly.entity_id
_entity_poly.type
_entity_poly.pdbx_seq_one_letter_code
_entity_poly.pdbx_strand_id
1 'polypeptide(L)'
;MRLFGALVAVLLLAGACKSTPAPVVAPPSGTHEIVFQMQELGGLLPPGGRLKMPRISIYGGGLLVAHAPSAEPPAVPRATQRRLTLAGVRKVAQAAADAGLSAGTDFGTPQITDAPVTVFTLVSDGKPQVTNVIAPNVAGAGDLTGAQVAARDRLRAFTKQLADLDSWLGKEIAAGSEPYTYTAMAVFAMPQEGSAATRDWPLGDLSAGTCVTVTGPELDKVRGAAEPTSSRDLWRAGDSTYFLVFRPLLPGETQCPLQAR
;
A
#
# COMPACT_ATOMS: atom_id res chain seq x y z
N MET A 1 28.62 48.50 58.03
CA MET A 1 27.45 47.61 57.84
C MET A 1 27.11 47.58 56.35
N ARG A 2 27.53 46.54 55.62
CA ARG A 2 27.20 46.32 54.21
C ARG A 2 26.76 44.85 54.08
N LEU A 3 25.51 44.63 53.70
CA LEU A 3 24.95 43.32 53.35
C LEU A 3 24.43 43.46 51.91
N PHE A 4 25.13 42.85 50.96
CA PHE A 4 24.62 42.63 49.61
C PHE A 4 24.42 41.12 49.47
N GLY A 5 23.16 40.68 49.49
CA GLY A 5 22.77 39.31 49.18
C GLY A 5 22.72 39.11 47.67
N ALA A 6 23.44 38.09 47.18
CA ALA A 6 23.45 37.70 45.78
C ALA A 6 22.22 36.84 45.46
N LEU A 7 21.43 37.30 44.47
CA LEU A 7 20.30 36.57 43.91
C LEU A 7 20.83 35.63 42.81
N VAL A 8 20.73 34.32 43.01
CA VAL A 8 21.06 33.31 41.98
C VAL A 8 19.79 33.06 41.16
N ALA A 9 19.78 33.52 39.91
CA ALA A 9 18.73 33.21 38.94
C ALA A 9 19.06 31.89 38.23
N VAL A 10 18.29 30.84 38.52
CA VAL A 10 18.33 29.55 37.81
C VAL A 10 17.58 29.72 36.50
N LEU A 11 18.29 29.75 35.37
CA LEU A 11 17.69 29.69 34.03
C LEU A 11 17.26 28.25 33.72
N LEU A 12 15.94 28.03 33.68
CA LEU A 12 15.32 26.83 33.11
C LEU A 12 15.37 26.91 31.58
N LEU A 13 16.29 26.18 30.96
CA LEU A 13 16.32 25.95 29.52
C LEU A 13 15.24 24.93 29.14
N ALA A 14 14.06 25.43 28.75
CA ALA A 14 13.06 24.62 28.08
C ALA A 14 13.56 24.26 26.67
N GLY A 15 14.09 23.05 26.51
CA GLY A 15 14.45 22.47 25.22
C GLY A 15 13.20 22.20 24.39
N ALA A 16 12.77 23.19 23.61
CA ALA A 16 11.80 22.97 22.54
C ALA A 16 12.43 22.04 21.49
N CYS A 17 11.97 20.79 21.42
CA CYS A 17 12.24 19.91 20.28
C CYS A 17 11.76 20.60 19.00
N LYS A 18 12.66 21.32 18.31
CA LYS A 18 12.43 21.78 16.95
C LYS A 18 12.50 20.54 16.07
N SER A 19 11.33 20.04 15.65
CA SER A 19 11.24 19.07 14.57
C SER A 19 11.94 19.65 13.34
N THR A 20 13.05 19.05 12.94
CA THR A 20 13.71 19.42 11.69
C THR A 20 12.73 19.14 10.55
N PRO A 21 12.46 20.12 9.67
CA PRO A 21 11.62 19.88 8.49
C PRO A 21 12.19 18.73 7.67
N ALA A 22 11.33 17.88 7.11
CA ALA A 22 11.79 16.83 6.22
C ALA A 22 12.46 17.45 4.99
N PRO A 23 13.44 16.78 4.37
CA PRO A 23 13.98 17.21 3.09
C PRO A 23 12.87 17.39 2.06
N VAL A 24 13.04 18.38 1.18
CA VAL A 24 12.14 18.55 0.04
C VAL A 24 12.25 17.33 -0.86
N VAL A 25 11.10 16.73 -1.19
CA VAL A 25 11.04 15.56 -2.05
C VAL A 25 10.96 15.97 -3.52
N ALA A 26 11.74 15.29 -4.37
CA ALA A 26 11.63 15.38 -5.81
C ALA A 26 11.00 14.08 -6.35
N PRO A 27 9.66 14.01 -6.47
CA PRO A 27 9.00 12.80 -6.96
C PRO A 27 9.31 12.57 -8.44
N PRO A 28 9.35 11.31 -8.89
CA PRO A 28 9.43 11.00 -10.32
C PRO A 28 8.26 11.61 -11.09
N SER A 29 8.47 11.86 -12.39
CA SER A 29 7.48 12.48 -13.28
C SER A 29 6.93 11.52 -14.33
N GLY A 30 7.52 10.32 -14.49
CA GLY A 30 7.06 9.33 -15.44
C GLY A 30 5.65 8.82 -15.13
N THR A 31 4.88 8.52 -16.18
CA THR A 31 3.47 8.10 -16.06
C THR A 31 3.30 6.74 -15.39
N HIS A 32 4.32 5.89 -15.43
CA HIS A 32 4.36 4.56 -14.80
C HIS A 32 5.37 4.48 -13.66
N GLU A 33 6.00 5.60 -13.29
CA GLU A 33 6.93 5.66 -12.17
C GLU A 33 6.16 5.86 -10.87
N ILE A 34 6.35 4.95 -9.91
CA ILE A 34 5.74 5.05 -8.58
C ILE A 34 6.31 6.27 -7.87
N VAL A 35 5.43 7.10 -7.32
CA VAL A 35 5.76 8.18 -6.38
C VAL A 35 5.54 7.71 -4.96
N PHE A 36 4.36 7.14 -4.70
CA PHE A 36 3.97 6.67 -3.38
C PHE A 36 3.12 5.40 -3.51
N GLN A 37 3.35 4.43 -2.64
CA GLN A 37 2.55 3.23 -2.53
C GLN A 37 2.40 2.83 -1.06
N MET A 38 1.20 2.40 -0.67
CA MET A 38 0.93 1.82 0.64
C MET A 38 0.28 0.45 0.45
N GLN A 39 0.92 -0.59 0.96
CA GLN A 39 0.46 -1.97 0.90
C GLN A 39 0.33 -2.52 2.32
N GLU A 40 -0.81 -3.15 2.61
CA GLU A 40 -1.06 -3.77 3.90
C GLU A 40 -0.92 -5.29 3.77
N LEU A 41 0.12 -5.83 4.38
CA LEU A 41 0.38 -7.26 4.51
C LEU A 41 -0.23 -7.76 5.82
N GLY A 42 -0.91 -8.91 5.78
CA GLY A 42 -1.39 -9.56 7.00
C GLY A 42 -0.24 -10.02 7.90
N GLY A 43 -0.48 -10.16 9.20
CA GLY A 43 0.53 -10.66 10.16
C GLY A 43 0.95 -12.10 9.87
N LEU A 44 0.00 -12.92 9.39
CA LEU A 44 0.25 -14.22 8.77
C LEU A 44 -0.22 -14.16 7.31
N LEU A 45 0.73 -14.20 6.37
CA LEU A 45 0.39 -14.23 4.94
C LEU A 45 0.10 -15.68 4.51
N PRO A 46 -1.11 -16.00 4.04
CA PRO A 46 -1.34 -17.28 3.38
C PRO A 46 -0.52 -17.35 2.07
N PRO A 47 -0.31 -18.54 1.49
CA PRO A 47 0.24 -18.64 0.15
C PRO A 47 -0.53 -17.74 -0.83
N GLY A 48 0.17 -17.06 -1.73
CA GLY A 48 -0.42 -16.03 -2.60
C GLY A 48 -0.72 -14.68 -1.92
N GLY A 49 -0.59 -14.53 -0.60
CA GLY A 49 -0.84 -13.29 0.14
C GLY A 49 0.01 -12.09 -0.32
N ARG A 50 1.18 -12.37 -0.95
CA ARG A 50 2.05 -11.35 -1.56
C ARG A 50 1.49 -10.74 -2.86
N LEU A 51 0.47 -11.36 -3.46
CA LEU A 51 -0.25 -10.84 -4.62
C LEU A 51 -1.37 -9.86 -4.22
N LYS A 52 -1.52 -9.57 -2.93
CA LYS A 52 -2.49 -8.56 -2.47
C LYS A 52 -2.15 -7.22 -3.10
N MET A 53 -3.12 -6.65 -3.79
CA MET A 53 -3.01 -5.33 -4.38
C MET A 53 -2.70 -4.28 -3.30
N PRO A 54 -1.81 -3.31 -3.58
CA PRO A 54 -1.63 -2.15 -2.72
C PRO A 54 -2.96 -1.46 -2.40
N ARG A 55 -3.08 -0.90 -1.20
CA ARG A 55 -4.26 -0.12 -0.80
C ARG A 55 -4.36 1.15 -1.66
N ILE A 56 -3.23 1.76 -1.97
CA ILE A 56 -3.12 2.93 -2.85
C ILE A 56 -1.76 2.92 -3.54
N SER A 57 -1.73 3.31 -4.81
CA SER A 57 -0.53 3.60 -5.61
C SER A 57 -0.72 4.92 -6.35
N ILE A 58 0.29 5.78 -6.31
CA ILE A 58 0.30 7.10 -6.95
C ILE A 58 1.53 7.17 -7.83
N TYR A 59 1.32 7.63 -9.07
CA TYR A 59 2.32 7.68 -10.13
C TYR A 59 2.73 9.11 -10.47
N GLY A 60 3.92 9.29 -11.05
CA GLY A 60 4.49 10.59 -11.41
C GLY A 60 3.61 11.39 -12.37
N GLY A 61 2.95 10.71 -13.30
CA GLY A 61 1.94 11.29 -14.20
C GLY A 61 0.57 11.57 -13.56
N GLY A 62 0.45 11.49 -12.23
CA GLY A 62 -0.77 11.82 -11.49
C GLY A 62 -1.84 10.73 -11.46
N LEU A 63 -1.59 9.54 -12.00
CA LEU A 63 -2.53 8.43 -11.80
C LEU A 63 -2.51 8.02 -10.33
N LEU A 64 -3.67 7.93 -9.72
CA LEU A 64 -3.90 7.29 -8.43
C LEU A 64 -4.77 6.07 -8.66
N VAL A 65 -4.34 4.92 -8.16
CA VAL A 65 -5.11 3.68 -8.11
C VAL A 65 -5.32 3.30 -6.65
N ALA A 66 -6.57 3.08 -6.24
CA ALA A 66 -6.92 2.71 -4.87
C ALA A 66 -7.76 1.42 -4.85
N HIS A 67 -7.43 0.51 -3.94
CA HIS A 67 -8.25 -0.68 -3.70
C HIS A 67 -9.62 -0.25 -3.16
N ALA A 68 -10.70 -0.80 -3.71
CA ALA A 68 -12.07 -0.55 -3.24
C ALA A 68 -12.52 -1.71 -2.32
N PRO A 69 -12.67 -1.49 -1.00
CA PRO A 69 -13.11 -2.53 -0.09
C PRO A 69 -14.50 -3.05 -0.44
N SER A 70 -14.75 -4.34 -0.21
CA SER A 70 -16.07 -4.97 -0.40
C SER A 70 -16.37 -5.87 0.80
N ALA A 71 -17.63 -5.90 1.24
CA ALA A 71 -18.08 -6.79 2.31
C ALA A 71 -17.95 -8.26 1.91
N GLU A 72 -18.24 -8.57 0.64
CA GLU A 72 -17.96 -9.86 0.02
C GLU A 72 -16.88 -9.67 -1.04
N PRO A 73 -15.65 -10.19 -0.82
CA PRO A 73 -14.57 -9.98 -1.77
C PRO A 73 -14.85 -10.75 -3.07
N PRO A 74 -14.93 -10.07 -4.23
CA PRO A 74 -15.01 -10.72 -5.54
C PRO A 74 -13.70 -11.45 -5.85
N ALA A 75 -13.74 -12.39 -6.81
CA ALA A 75 -12.54 -13.11 -7.23
C ALA A 75 -11.46 -12.17 -7.76
N VAL A 76 -11.86 -11.19 -8.58
CA VAL A 76 -10.99 -10.12 -9.06
C VAL A 76 -11.14 -8.90 -8.15
N PRO A 77 -10.08 -8.47 -7.43
CA PRO A 77 -10.13 -7.30 -6.57
C PRO A 77 -10.58 -6.05 -7.33
N ARG A 78 -11.49 -5.28 -6.74
CA ARG A 78 -11.94 -4.01 -7.30
C ARG A 78 -10.96 -2.91 -6.93
N ALA A 79 -10.66 -2.06 -7.88
CA ALA A 79 -9.90 -0.85 -7.67
C ALA A 79 -10.55 0.31 -8.42
N THR A 80 -10.32 1.51 -7.91
CA THR A 80 -10.71 2.75 -8.57
C THR A 80 -9.48 3.52 -9.01
N GLN A 81 -9.67 4.39 -10.00
CA GLN A 81 -8.66 5.32 -10.47
C GLN A 81 -9.14 6.77 -10.38
N ARG A 82 -8.19 7.67 -10.14
CA ARG A 82 -8.37 9.12 -10.16
C ARG A 82 -7.12 9.78 -10.72
N ARG A 83 -7.24 11.05 -11.09
CA ARG A 83 -6.11 11.87 -11.55
C ARG A 83 -5.81 12.99 -10.56
N LEU A 84 -4.55 13.09 -10.17
CA LEU A 84 -3.99 14.21 -9.44
C LEU A 84 -3.35 15.17 -10.44
N THR A 85 -3.35 16.45 -10.09
CA THR A 85 -2.46 17.42 -10.72
C THR A 85 -1.01 17.12 -10.32
N LEU A 86 -0.03 17.66 -11.04
CA LEU A 86 1.38 17.57 -10.63
C LEU A 86 1.64 18.23 -9.26
N ALA A 87 0.87 19.27 -8.92
CA ALA A 87 0.94 19.88 -7.60
C ALA A 87 0.37 18.94 -6.52
N GLY A 88 -0.71 18.22 -6.81
CA GLY A 88 -1.24 17.15 -5.96
C GLY A 88 -0.22 16.03 -5.73
N VAL A 89 0.44 15.55 -6.78
CA VAL A 89 1.50 14.52 -6.67
C VAL A 89 2.62 15.00 -5.73
N ARG A 90 3.14 16.21 -5.92
CA ARG A 90 4.16 16.80 -5.04
C ARG A 90 3.67 16.96 -3.60
N LYS A 91 2.42 17.38 -3.41
CA LYS A 91 1.80 17.52 -2.09
C LYS A 91 1.75 16.18 -1.35
N VAL A 92 1.37 15.10 -2.05
CA VAL A 92 1.36 13.76 -1.44
C VAL A 92 2.77 13.28 -1.11
N ALA A 93 3.71 13.43 -2.04
CA ALA A 93 5.10 13.02 -1.84
C ALA A 93 5.74 13.75 -0.65
N GLN A 94 5.52 15.05 -0.53
CA GLN A 94 6.01 15.84 0.60
C GLN A 94 5.34 15.44 1.91
N ALA A 95 4.01 15.25 1.92
CA ALA A 95 3.31 14.81 3.12
C ALA A 95 3.77 13.42 3.61
N ALA A 96 4.09 12.51 2.69
CA ALA A 96 4.70 11.22 3.02
C ALA A 96 6.08 11.40 3.68
N ALA A 97 6.92 12.29 3.16
CA ALA A 97 8.21 12.62 3.78
C ALA A 97 8.06 13.26 5.16
N ASP A 98 7.14 14.21 5.31
CA ASP A 98 6.86 14.87 6.60
C ASP A 98 6.34 13.86 7.65
N ALA A 99 5.68 12.79 7.19
CA ALA A 99 5.25 11.65 8.00
C ALA A 99 6.41 10.69 8.38
N GLY A 100 7.64 10.94 7.91
CA GLY A 100 8.84 10.17 8.24
C GLY A 100 9.22 9.10 7.20
N LEU A 101 8.57 9.06 6.03
CA LEU A 101 8.80 8.00 5.03
C LEU A 101 9.98 8.26 4.08
N SER A 102 10.64 9.42 4.16
CA SER A 102 11.78 9.78 3.30
C SER A 102 13.15 9.44 3.88
N ALA A 103 13.25 9.17 5.19
CA ALA A 103 14.51 8.79 5.83
C ALA A 103 14.28 8.13 7.19
N GLY A 104 14.91 6.96 7.40
CA GLY A 104 15.42 6.39 8.66
C GLY A 104 14.58 6.47 9.94
N THR A 105 13.31 6.83 9.84
CA THR A 105 12.47 7.11 10.99
C THR A 105 12.18 5.81 11.69
N ASP A 106 12.54 5.74 12.96
CA ASP A 106 12.21 4.62 13.80
C ASP A 106 10.75 4.73 14.27
N PHE A 107 9.90 3.86 13.75
CA PHE A 107 8.49 3.73 14.14
C PHE A 107 8.27 2.73 15.28
N GLY A 108 9.35 2.12 15.78
CA GLY A 108 9.34 1.04 16.76
C GLY A 108 8.77 -0.26 16.20
N THR A 109 9.03 -1.35 16.93
CA THR A 109 8.57 -2.71 16.61
C THR A 109 7.80 -3.29 17.80
N PRO A 110 6.58 -2.79 18.07
CA PRO A 110 5.81 -3.25 19.21
C PRO A 110 5.46 -4.74 19.04
N GLN A 111 5.50 -5.47 20.16
CA GLN A 111 5.19 -6.90 20.19
C GLN A 111 3.67 -7.11 20.20
N ILE A 112 3.06 -7.16 19.02
CA ILE A 112 1.64 -7.44 18.85
C ILE A 112 1.51 -8.72 18.02
N THR A 113 1.00 -9.78 18.65
CA THR A 113 0.75 -11.07 17.98
C THR A 113 -0.17 -10.88 16.78
N ASP A 114 0.23 -11.48 15.65
CA ASP A 114 -0.51 -11.45 14.38
C ASP A 114 -0.80 -10.04 13.83
N ALA A 115 -0.06 -9.02 14.27
CA ALA A 115 -0.23 -7.68 13.77
C ALA A 115 0.06 -7.57 12.27
N PRO A 116 -0.79 -6.86 11.49
CA PRO A 116 -0.47 -6.58 10.10
C PRO A 116 0.75 -5.67 10.00
N VAL A 117 1.51 -5.84 8.92
CA VAL A 117 2.61 -4.94 8.54
C VAL A 117 2.13 -4.09 7.37
N THR A 118 2.25 -2.78 7.48
CA THR A 118 2.06 -1.89 6.33
C THR A 118 3.40 -1.51 5.75
N VAL A 119 3.57 -1.77 4.46
CA VAL A 119 4.74 -1.41 3.66
C VAL A 119 4.42 -0.12 2.94
N PHE A 120 5.21 0.90 3.20
CA PHE A 120 5.16 2.19 2.51
C PHE A 120 6.36 2.29 1.58
N THR A 121 6.13 2.62 0.33
CA THR A 121 7.17 2.97 -0.64
C THR A 121 7.01 4.43 -1.02
N LEU A 122 8.05 5.24 -0.81
CA LEU A 122 8.16 6.61 -1.31
C LEU A 122 9.35 6.70 -2.24
N VAL A 123 9.18 7.24 -3.44
CA VAL A 123 10.29 7.46 -4.37
C VAL A 123 10.59 8.96 -4.43
N SER A 124 11.82 9.32 -4.07
CA SER A 124 12.38 10.68 -4.19
C SER A 124 13.73 10.60 -4.88
N ASP A 125 14.03 11.53 -5.77
CA ASP A 125 15.35 11.62 -6.44
C ASP A 125 15.75 10.30 -7.13
N GLY A 126 14.74 9.60 -7.68
CA GLY A 126 14.90 8.29 -8.33
C GLY A 126 15.21 7.13 -7.38
N LYS A 127 15.17 7.33 -6.06
CA LYS A 127 15.50 6.32 -5.05
C LYS A 127 14.25 5.87 -4.28
N PRO A 128 13.91 4.58 -4.29
CA PRO A 128 12.82 4.07 -3.46
C PRO A 128 13.27 3.99 -1.98
N GLN A 129 12.45 4.55 -1.10
CA GLN A 129 12.50 4.39 0.34
C GLN A 129 11.36 3.46 0.76
N VAL A 130 11.71 2.28 1.28
CA VAL A 130 10.74 1.29 1.75
C VAL A 130 10.74 1.28 3.27
N THR A 131 9.57 1.55 3.86
CA THR A 131 9.38 1.57 5.31
C THR A 131 8.31 0.56 5.70
N ASN A 132 8.65 -0.36 6.61
CA ASN A 132 7.74 -1.35 7.15
C ASN A 132 7.31 -0.93 8.55
N VAL A 133 6.01 -0.78 8.79
CA VAL A 133 5.48 -0.39 10.09
C VAL A 133 4.49 -1.43 10.57
N ILE A 134 4.75 -1.99 11.76
CA ILE A 134 3.86 -2.94 12.43
C ILE A 134 2.66 -2.17 13.01
N ALA A 135 1.46 -2.64 12.66
CA ALA A 135 0.17 -2.15 13.15
C ALA A 135 0.08 -0.61 13.21
N PRO A 136 0.35 0.13 12.12
CA PRO A 136 0.51 1.60 12.17
C PRO A 136 -0.72 2.33 12.72
N ASN A 137 -1.90 1.71 12.66
CA ASN A 137 -3.16 2.26 13.13
C ASN A 137 -3.49 1.94 14.60
N VAL A 138 -2.67 1.13 15.28
CA VAL A 138 -2.86 0.80 16.70
C VAL A 138 -2.11 1.82 17.56
N ALA A 139 -2.88 2.54 18.37
CA ALA A 139 -2.35 3.46 19.39
C ALA A 139 -1.94 2.68 20.65
N GLY A 140 -0.95 3.20 21.38
CA GLY A 140 -0.54 2.63 22.67
C GLY A 140 0.09 1.24 22.58
N ALA A 141 0.60 0.85 21.41
CA ALA A 141 1.38 -0.36 21.24
C ALA A 141 2.57 -0.32 22.22
N GLY A 142 2.71 -1.34 23.07
CA GLY A 142 3.68 -1.36 24.18
C GLY A 142 5.13 -1.22 23.72
N ASP A 143 5.99 -0.78 24.64
CA ASP A 143 7.44 -0.60 24.50
C ASP A 143 7.93 0.50 23.54
N LEU A 144 7.09 1.49 23.23
CA LEU A 144 7.49 2.63 22.38
C LEU A 144 8.08 3.79 23.17
N THR A 145 9.16 4.38 22.65
CA THR A 145 9.68 5.67 23.11
C THR A 145 8.75 6.82 22.71
N GLY A 146 8.83 7.96 23.40
CA GLY A 146 8.03 9.14 23.05
C GLY A 146 8.26 9.63 21.62
N ALA A 147 9.49 9.48 21.08
CA ALA A 147 9.80 9.82 19.70
C ALA A 147 9.12 8.88 18.69
N GLN A 148 9.10 7.57 18.96
CA GLN A 148 8.40 6.59 18.13
C GLN A 148 6.88 6.82 18.16
N VAL A 149 6.30 7.15 19.33
CA VAL A 149 4.88 7.54 19.42
C VAL A 149 4.59 8.75 18.54
N ALA A 150 5.38 9.83 18.65
CA ALA A 150 5.21 11.02 17.82
C ALA A 150 5.40 10.76 16.31
N ALA A 151 6.32 9.86 15.92
CA ALA A 151 6.47 9.43 14.53
C ALA A 151 5.22 8.69 14.02
N ARG A 152 4.70 7.74 14.80
CA ARG A 152 3.48 7.01 14.46
C ARG A 152 2.26 7.93 14.39
N ASP A 153 2.19 8.96 15.22
CA ASP A 153 1.11 9.95 15.19
C ASP A 153 1.08 10.74 13.87
N ARG A 154 2.26 11.19 13.41
CA ARG A 154 2.42 11.84 12.10
C ARG A 154 2.01 10.90 10.97
N LEU A 155 2.45 9.64 11.02
CA LEU A 155 2.06 8.63 10.03
C LEU A 155 0.54 8.39 10.01
N ARG A 156 -0.11 8.26 11.18
CA ARG A 156 -1.57 8.11 11.26
C ARG A 156 -2.33 9.33 10.74
N ALA A 157 -1.81 10.53 10.99
CA ALA A 157 -2.39 11.75 10.43
C ALA A 157 -2.33 11.74 8.89
N PHE A 158 -1.21 11.32 8.31
CA PHE A 158 -1.05 11.16 6.88
C PHE A 158 -1.94 10.05 6.29
N THR A 159 -2.04 8.88 6.91
CA THR A 159 -2.93 7.81 6.42
C THR A 159 -4.41 8.21 6.50
N LYS A 160 -4.80 9.02 7.50
CA LYS A 160 -6.13 9.62 7.56
C LYS A 160 -6.41 10.57 6.39
N GLN A 161 -5.42 11.37 5.99
CA GLN A 161 -5.55 12.21 4.79
C GLN A 161 -5.71 11.38 3.51
N LEU A 162 -5.01 10.26 3.39
CA LEU A 162 -5.17 9.33 2.25
C LEU A 162 -6.56 8.67 2.21
N ALA A 163 -7.25 8.56 3.36
CA ALA A 163 -8.60 8.02 3.43
C ALA A 163 -9.69 9.05 3.03
N ASP A 164 -9.35 10.34 2.99
CA ASP A 164 -10.26 11.45 2.62
C ASP A 164 -9.55 12.42 1.66
N LEU A 165 -9.28 11.91 0.46
CA LEU A 165 -8.53 12.62 -0.59
C LEU A 165 -9.26 13.88 -1.07
N ASP A 166 -10.60 13.86 -1.12
CA ASP A 166 -11.39 14.99 -1.58
C ASP A 166 -11.25 16.19 -0.64
N SER A 167 -11.41 15.97 0.67
CA SER A 167 -11.20 17.00 1.68
C SER A 167 -9.74 17.49 1.70
N TRP A 168 -8.79 16.57 1.56
CA TRP A 168 -7.38 16.91 1.68
C TRP A 168 -6.78 17.60 0.45
N LEU A 169 -7.09 17.11 -0.76
CA LEU A 169 -6.48 17.60 -2.01
C LEU A 169 -7.35 18.63 -2.72
N GLY A 170 -8.67 18.61 -2.53
CA GLY A 170 -9.61 19.54 -3.16
C GLY A 170 -9.40 19.62 -4.67
N LYS A 171 -9.04 20.81 -5.17
CA LYS A 171 -8.78 21.05 -6.60
C LYS A 171 -7.59 20.28 -7.18
N GLU A 172 -6.72 19.71 -6.35
CA GLU A 172 -5.53 18.97 -6.81
C GLU A 172 -5.82 17.50 -7.16
N ILE A 173 -7.08 17.07 -7.01
CA ILE A 173 -7.56 15.76 -7.44
C ILE A 173 -8.84 15.90 -8.25
N ALA A 174 -8.97 15.12 -9.32
CA ALA A 174 -10.19 15.07 -10.12
C ALA A 174 -11.37 14.59 -9.26
N ALA A 175 -12.52 15.23 -9.42
CA ALA A 175 -13.74 14.86 -8.70
C ALA A 175 -14.23 13.47 -9.14
N GLY A 176 -14.76 12.70 -8.18
CA GLY A 176 -15.25 11.35 -8.43
C GLY A 176 -14.12 10.34 -8.68
N SER A 177 -14.50 9.07 -8.70
CA SER A 177 -13.60 7.95 -8.97
C SER A 177 -14.19 7.04 -10.04
N GLU A 178 -13.36 6.55 -10.94
CA GLU A 178 -13.75 5.60 -11.98
C GLU A 178 -13.24 4.20 -11.64
N PRO A 179 -13.83 3.12 -12.16
CA PRO A 179 -13.21 1.80 -12.11
C PRO A 179 -11.82 1.82 -12.74
N TYR A 180 -10.85 1.17 -12.08
CA TYR A 180 -9.50 1.03 -12.63
C TYR A 180 -9.50 0.09 -13.84
N THR A 181 -8.86 0.53 -14.92
CA THR A 181 -8.67 -0.27 -16.14
C THR A 181 -7.26 -0.84 -16.19
N TYR A 182 -7.14 -2.12 -16.54
CA TYR A 182 -5.87 -2.84 -16.56
C TYR A 182 -5.74 -3.67 -17.84
N THR A 183 -4.52 -3.80 -18.34
CA THR A 183 -4.19 -4.52 -19.59
C THR A 183 -3.49 -5.85 -19.33
N ALA A 184 -3.20 -6.15 -18.06
CA ALA A 184 -2.58 -7.39 -17.63
C ALA A 184 -3.11 -7.80 -16.25
N MET A 185 -3.15 -9.10 -16.00
CA MET A 185 -3.55 -9.67 -14.71
C MET A 185 -2.57 -10.78 -14.32
N ALA A 186 -2.10 -10.75 -13.07
CA ALA A 186 -1.42 -11.88 -12.47
C ALA A 186 -2.46 -12.86 -11.90
N VAL A 187 -2.27 -14.14 -12.15
CA VAL A 187 -3.09 -15.24 -11.63
C VAL A 187 -2.18 -16.25 -10.96
N PHE A 188 -2.47 -16.56 -9.70
CA PHE A 188 -1.71 -17.56 -8.94
C PHE A 188 -2.59 -18.72 -8.54
N ALA A 189 -2.10 -19.92 -8.84
CA ALA A 189 -2.84 -21.15 -8.62
C ALA A 189 -2.35 -21.90 -7.39
N MET A 190 -3.25 -22.11 -6.43
CA MET A 190 -3.02 -22.93 -5.25
C MET A 190 -3.81 -24.23 -5.36
N PRO A 191 -3.16 -25.40 -5.34
CA PRO A 191 -3.88 -26.68 -5.43
C PRO A 191 -4.82 -26.85 -4.23
N GLN A 192 -5.96 -27.50 -4.46
CA GLN A 192 -6.96 -27.81 -3.44
C GLN A 192 -7.32 -29.30 -3.51
N GLU A 193 -6.83 -30.06 -2.53
CA GLU A 193 -7.09 -31.49 -2.42
C GLU A 193 -8.49 -31.77 -1.89
N GLY A 194 -9.14 -32.83 -2.38
CA GLY A 194 -10.42 -33.33 -1.87
C GLY A 194 -11.62 -32.39 -2.04
N SER A 195 -11.46 -31.30 -2.78
CA SER A 195 -12.50 -30.29 -3.02
C SER A 195 -12.96 -30.28 -4.47
N ALA A 196 -14.28 -30.18 -4.69
CA ALA A 196 -14.84 -30.09 -6.03
C ALA A 196 -14.80 -28.63 -6.53
N ALA A 197 -14.25 -28.43 -7.72
CA ALA A 197 -14.30 -27.14 -8.41
C ALA A 197 -15.74 -26.76 -8.79
N THR A 198 -16.06 -25.47 -8.64
CA THR A 198 -17.35 -24.86 -8.99
C THR A 198 -17.30 -24.08 -10.29
N ARG A 199 -16.10 -23.85 -10.84
CA ARG A 199 -15.81 -23.10 -12.06
C ARG A 199 -14.79 -23.83 -12.93
N ASP A 200 -14.80 -23.57 -14.23
CA ASP A 200 -13.77 -24.04 -15.16
C ASP A 200 -12.82 -22.90 -15.55
N TRP A 201 -11.53 -23.18 -15.53
CA TRP A 201 -10.49 -22.24 -15.95
C TRP A 201 -10.44 -22.13 -17.48
N PRO A 202 -10.47 -20.91 -18.07
CA PRO A 202 -10.68 -20.76 -19.50
C PRO A 202 -9.43 -20.89 -20.39
N LEU A 203 -8.22 -21.01 -19.82
CA LEU A 203 -6.96 -21.01 -20.58
C LEU A 203 -6.25 -22.38 -20.63
N GLY A 204 -6.92 -23.48 -20.27
CA GLY A 204 -6.36 -24.84 -20.34
C GLY A 204 -5.74 -25.31 -19.03
N ASP A 205 -4.49 -25.78 -19.08
CA ASP A 205 -3.82 -26.32 -17.88
C ASP A 205 -3.22 -25.20 -17.02
N LEU A 206 -3.26 -25.39 -15.69
CA LEU A 206 -2.55 -24.56 -14.72
C LEU A 206 -1.57 -25.43 -13.95
N SER A 207 -0.36 -24.92 -13.70
CA SER A 207 0.61 -25.60 -12.84
C SER A 207 0.50 -25.10 -11.41
N ALA A 208 0.45 -26.02 -10.46
CA ALA A 208 0.35 -25.69 -9.03
C ALA A 208 1.53 -24.82 -8.56
N GLY A 209 1.25 -23.82 -7.72
CA GLY A 209 2.26 -22.95 -7.14
C GLY A 209 2.89 -21.97 -8.14
N THR A 210 2.36 -21.87 -9.35
CA THR A 210 2.84 -20.91 -10.35
C THR A 210 2.00 -19.64 -10.36
N CYS A 211 2.66 -18.54 -10.68
CA CYS A 211 2.00 -17.30 -11.03
C CYS A 211 2.17 -17.08 -12.53
N VAL A 212 1.07 -16.87 -13.24
CA VAL A 212 1.05 -16.55 -14.67
C VAL A 212 0.54 -15.14 -14.89
N THR A 213 1.06 -14.48 -15.91
CA THR A 213 0.57 -13.16 -16.34
C THR A 213 -0.27 -13.34 -17.59
N VAL A 214 -1.51 -12.89 -17.53
CA VAL A 214 -2.48 -12.96 -18.62
C VAL A 214 -2.65 -11.59 -19.24
N THR A 215 -2.61 -11.51 -20.56
CA THR A 215 -2.71 -10.26 -21.34
C THR A 215 -3.53 -10.45 -22.61
N GLY A 216 -3.88 -9.35 -23.29
CA GLY A 216 -4.52 -9.41 -24.62
C GLY A 216 -5.81 -10.22 -24.64
N PRO A 217 -6.09 -11.02 -25.70
CA PRO A 217 -7.33 -11.79 -25.82
C PRO A 217 -7.55 -12.82 -24.70
N GLU A 218 -6.48 -13.33 -24.08
CA GLU A 218 -6.58 -14.24 -22.94
C GLU A 218 -7.11 -13.52 -21.69
N LEU A 219 -6.77 -12.24 -21.53
CA LEU A 219 -7.26 -11.41 -20.42
C LEU A 219 -8.78 -11.25 -20.50
N ASP A 220 -9.32 -11.06 -21.70
CA ASP A 220 -10.77 -10.94 -21.89
C ASP A 220 -11.50 -12.22 -21.51
N LYS A 221 -10.95 -13.39 -21.87
CA LYS A 221 -11.49 -14.70 -21.45
C LYS A 221 -11.47 -14.87 -19.93
N VAL A 222 -10.33 -14.56 -19.30
CA VAL A 222 -10.18 -14.69 -17.84
C VAL A 222 -11.09 -13.72 -17.10
N ARG A 223 -11.19 -12.47 -17.56
CA ARG A 223 -12.11 -11.48 -16.99
C ARG A 223 -13.56 -11.91 -17.09
N GLY A 224 -13.99 -12.37 -18.27
CA GLY A 224 -15.36 -12.86 -18.47
C GLY A 224 -15.71 -14.03 -17.55
N ALA A 225 -14.75 -14.92 -17.27
CA ALA A 225 -14.94 -16.03 -16.34
C ALA A 225 -14.89 -15.59 -14.86
N ALA A 226 -13.97 -14.69 -14.48
CA ALA A 226 -13.64 -14.40 -13.08
C ALA A 226 -14.41 -13.21 -12.48
N GLU A 227 -14.73 -12.16 -13.24
CA GLU A 227 -15.45 -10.98 -12.73
C GLU A 227 -16.82 -11.29 -12.06
N PRO A 228 -17.64 -12.25 -12.54
CA PRO A 228 -18.91 -12.58 -11.89
C PRO A 228 -18.76 -13.52 -10.67
N THR A 229 -17.54 -13.89 -10.29
CA THR A 229 -17.28 -14.94 -9.28
C THR A 229 -16.82 -14.38 -7.94
N SER A 230 -16.90 -15.23 -6.91
CA SER A 230 -16.44 -14.91 -5.56
C SER A 230 -14.98 -15.31 -5.37
N SER A 231 -14.27 -14.61 -4.48
CA SER A 231 -12.92 -15.00 -4.04
C SER A 231 -12.84 -16.37 -3.37
N ARG A 232 -13.98 -17.01 -3.10
CA ARG A 232 -14.06 -18.37 -2.53
C ARG A 232 -14.33 -19.46 -3.58
N ASP A 233 -14.59 -19.09 -4.83
CA ASP A 233 -14.89 -20.06 -5.87
C ASP A 233 -13.64 -20.90 -6.21
N LEU A 234 -13.86 -22.21 -6.40
CA LEU A 234 -12.81 -23.16 -6.76
C LEU A 234 -12.83 -23.44 -8.26
N TRP A 235 -11.64 -23.53 -8.84
CA TRP A 235 -11.45 -23.58 -10.29
C TRP A 235 -10.88 -24.91 -10.73
N ARG A 236 -11.44 -25.49 -11.79
CA ARG A 236 -10.94 -26.69 -12.45
C ARG A 236 -9.98 -26.28 -13.57
N ALA A 237 -8.79 -26.86 -13.58
CA ALA A 237 -7.89 -26.82 -14.73
C ALA A 237 -7.31 -28.24 -14.91
N GLY A 238 -7.57 -28.84 -16.07
CA GLY A 238 -7.37 -30.28 -16.26
C GLY A 238 -8.14 -31.10 -15.21
N ASP A 239 -7.48 -32.09 -14.62
CA ASP A 239 -8.04 -32.95 -13.57
C ASP A 239 -7.88 -32.39 -12.15
N SER A 240 -7.34 -31.18 -12.01
CA SER A 240 -6.99 -30.57 -10.73
C SER A 240 -7.93 -29.43 -10.33
N THR A 241 -8.16 -29.29 -9.02
CA THR A 241 -8.90 -28.16 -8.43
C THR A 241 -7.92 -27.16 -7.83
N TYR A 242 -8.19 -25.88 -8.02
CA TYR A 242 -7.37 -24.78 -7.54
C TYR A 242 -8.21 -23.70 -6.84
N PHE A 243 -7.59 -23.07 -5.85
CA PHE A 243 -7.95 -21.72 -5.43
C PHE A 243 -7.09 -20.74 -6.24
N LEU A 244 -7.72 -19.79 -6.92
CA LEU A 244 -7.02 -18.80 -7.74
C LEU A 244 -7.01 -17.43 -7.09
N VAL A 245 -5.83 -16.82 -7.02
CA VAL A 245 -5.67 -15.41 -6.63
C VAL A 245 -5.48 -14.58 -7.89
N PHE A 246 -6.45 -13.71 -8.16
CA PHE A 246 -6.40 -12.77 -9.27
C PHE A 246 -5.91 -11.41 -8.79
N ARG A 247 -5.01 -10.79 -9.57
CA ARG A 247 -4.49 -9.46 -9.28
C ARG A 247 -4.31 -8.68 -10.58
N PRO A 248 -5.20 -7.71 -10.87
CA PRO A 248 -4.93 -6.69 -11.88
C PRO A 248 -3.53 -6.08 -11.68
N LEU A 249 -2.71 -6.06 -12.73
CA LEU A 249 -1.39 -5.44 -12.68
C LEU A 249 -1.53 -3.92 -12.76
N LEU A 250 -0.72 -3.25 -11.95
CA LEU A 250 -0.66 -1.79 -11.92
C LEU A 250 0.30 -1.26 -13.00
N PRO A 251 0.25 0.04 -13.36
CA PRO A 251 1.20 0.61 -14.31
C PRO A 251 2.66 0.33 -13.92
N GLY A 252 3.46 -0.06 -14.90
CA GLY A 252 4.87 -0.45 -14.72
C GLY A 252 5.07 -1.91 -14.30
N GLU A 253 4.03 -2.63 -13.90
CA GLU A 253 4.10 -4.07 -13.64
C GLU A 253 3.86 -4.84 -14.94
N THR A 254 4.80 -5.69 -15.33
CA THR A 254 4.75 -6.46 -16.59
C THR A 254 4.63 -7.96 -16.41
N GLN A 255 4.87 -8.43 -15.19
CA GLN A 255 4.92 -9.84 -14.86
C GLN A 255 4.41 -10.05 -13.44
N CYS A 256 4.17 -11.31 -13.09
CA CYS A 256 3.93 -11.71 -11.71
C CYS A 256 5.00 -11.08 -10.81
N PRO A 257 4.60 -10.33 -9.77
CA PRO A 257 5.56 -9.75 -8.85
C PRO A 257 6.38 -10.89 -8.28
N LEU A 258 7.71 -10.76 -8.35
CA LEU A 258 8.62 -11.78 -7.86
C LEU A 258 8.19 -12.16 -6.44
N GLN A 259 7.95 -13.46 -6.24
CA GLN A 259 7.93 -14.00 -4.89
C GLN A 259 9.35 -13.83 -4.36
N ALA A 260 9.63 -12.72 -3.67
CA ALA A 260 10.90 -12.55 -2.99
C ALA A 260 11.02 -13.73 -2.00
N ARG A 261 11.96 -14.63 -2.32
CA ARG A 261 12.34 -15.79 -1.52
C ARG A 261 12.70 -15.36 -0.10
#